data_AF-A0A6J6HA34-F1
#
_entry.id   AF-A0A6J6HA34-F1
#
_cell.length_a   1.000
_cell.length_b   1.000
_cell.length_c   1.000
_cell.angle_alpha   90.00
_cell.angle_beta   90.00
_cell.angle_gamma   90.00
#
_symmetry.space_group_name_H-M   'P 1'
#
loop_
_entity.id
_entity.type
_entity.pdbx_description
1 polymer ?
#
loop_
_entity_poly.entity_id
_entity_poly.type
_entity_poly.pdbx_seq_one_letter_code
_entity_poly.pdbx_strand_id
1 'polypeptide(L)'
;MWSDHSLAEDAYIYRGVRTGEVTPPEGFTADDFGVATFEQVARAFPDFALDIEIKIPETESGEVLLDSALAAAKELARLITELDRTDSVVVVSFNDDVLAEFRSLIADVATSPGQTSLVNWYLAGAALDPRDVILQAPPIYEGIEVLGKETFDRAHAEGYEVWVWMTESSQETTEYFNDLLSRGADGLLVAAITAIP
;
A
#
# COMPACT_ATOMS: atom_id res chain seq x y z
N MET A 1 13.54 -3.31 1.95
CA MET A 1 14.70 -2.42 2.19
C MET A 1 14.53 -1.19 1.32
N TRP A 2 14.22 -0.05 1.92
CA TRP A 2 14.38 1.24 1.24
C TRP A 2 15.88 1.49 1.04
N SER A 3 16.27 2.23 0.00
CA SER A 3 17.64 2.70 -0.14
C SER A 3 18.03 3.54 1.08
N ASP A 4 19.11 3.16 1.77
CA ASP A 4 19.61 3.88 2.94
C ASP A 4 20.42 5.10 2.50
N HIS A 5 19.79 6.27 2.48
CA HIS A 5 20.40 7.51 2.00
C HIS A 5 21.60 7.98 2.84
N SER A 6 21.93 7.31 3.96
CA SER A 6 23.15 7.58 4.73
C SER A 6 24.39 6.87 4.17
N LEU A 7 24.20 5.84 3.35
CA LEU A 7 25.30 5.11 2.73
C LEU A 7 25.94 5.90 1.59
N ALA A 8 27.26 5.73 1.44
CA ALA A 8 28.01 6.30 0.32
C ALA A 8 27.53 5.73 -1.02
N GLU A 9 27.74 6.49 -2.10
CA GLU A 9 27.25 6.14 -3.43
C GLU A 9 27.76 4.78 -3.93
N ASP A 10 28.99 4.43 -3.58
CA ASP A 10 29.66 3.18 -3.96
C ASP A 10 29.16 1.95 -3.19
N ALA A 11 28.37 2.13 -2.13
CA ALA A 11 27.66 1.05 -1.45
C ALA A 11 26.53 0.45 -2.32
N TYR A 12 26.08 1.20 -3.33
CA TYR A 12 25.04 0.80 -4.26
C TYR A 12 25.64 0.14 -5.50
N ILE A 13 26.02 -1.13 -5.39
CA ILE A 13 26.76 -1.86 -6.43
C ILE A 13 26.08 -1.94 -7.81
N TYR A 14 24.76 -1.69 -7.87
CA TYR A 14 23.97 -1.66 -9.11
C TYR A 14 23.63 -0.25 -9.60
N ARG A 15 24.09 0.80 -8.89
CA ARG A 15 23.96 2.18 -9.36
C ARG A 15 24.70 2.32 -10.68
N GLY A 16 24.04 2.95 -11.66
CA GLY A 16 24.59 3.13 -13.01
C GLY A 16 24.26 2.00 -13.99
N VAL A 17 23.65 0.88 -13.56
CA VAL A 17 23.25 -0.20 -14.50
C VAL A 17 22.19 0.30 -15.48
N ARG A 18 21.18 1.02 -14.99
CA ARG A 18 20.11 1.59 -15.83
C ARG A 18 20.63 2.59 -16.86
N THR A 19 21.62 3.41 -16.50
CA THR A 19 22.20 4.45 -17.37
C THR A 19 23.33 3.92 -18.26
N GLY A 20 23.75 2.66 -18.08
CA GLY A 20 24.80 2.02 -18.86
C GLY A 20 26.23 2.29 -18.37
N GLU A 21 26.39 2.94 -17.21
CA GLU A 21 27.68 3.16 -16.56
C GLU A 21 28.26 1.85 -15.97
N VAL A 22 27.38 0.93 -15.56
CA VAL A 22 27.74 -0.39 -15.03
C VAL A 22 27.10 -1.47 -15.89
N THR A 23 27.85 -2.54 -16.19
CA THR A 23 27.30 -3.68 -16.96
C THR A 23 26.28 -4.44 -16.13
N PRO A 24 25.09 -4.79 -16.68
CA PRO A 24 24.12 -5.61 -15.97
C PRO A 24 24.72 -6.96 -15.53
N PRO A 25 24.35 -7.48 -14.34
CA PRO A 25 24.67 -8.84 -13.94
C PRO A 25 24.15 -9.88 -14.94
N GLU A 26 24.77 -11.07 -14.96
CA GLU A 26 24.34 -12.17 -15.83
C GLU A 26 22.84 -12.48 -15.62
N GLY A 27 22.11 -12.58 -16.72
CA GLY A 27 20.66 -12.84 -16.72
C GLY A 27 19.78 -11.58 -16.61
N PHE A 28 20.37 -10.40 -16.44
CA PHE A 28 19.64 -9.14 -16.35
C PHE A 28 20.02 -8.17 -17.48
N THR A 29 19.14 -7.20 -17.70
CA THR A 29 19.27 -6.10 -18.64
C THR A 29 19.26 -4.77 -17.90
N ALA A 30 19.62 -3.67 -18.56
CA ALA A 30 19.55 -2.34 -17.97
C ALA A 30 18.12 -1.94 -17.56
N ASP A 31 17.09 -2.48 -18.22
CA ASP A 31 15.69 -2.18 -17.92
C ASP A 31 15.23 -2.81 -16.58
N ASP A 32 15.91 -3.86 -16.12
CA ASP A 32 15.61 -4.52 -14.83
C ASP A 32 16.05 -3.69 -13.60
N PHE A 33 16.80 -2.60 -13.82
CA PHE A 33 17.29 -1.69 -12.78
C PHE A 33 16.61 -0.31 -12.82
N GLY A 34 15.42 -0.23 -13.42
CA GLY A 34 14.56 0.95 -13.42
C GLY A 34 13.47 0.92 -12.34
N VAL A 35 12.78 2.05 -12.17
CA VAL A 35 11.51 2.08 -11.42
C VAL A 35 10.42 1.49 -12.30
N ALA A 36 9.75 0.44 -11.81
CA ALA A 36 8.65 -0.20 -12.54
C ALA A 36 7.45 0.73 -12.68
N THR A 37 6.79 0.71 -13.83
CA THR A 37 5.48 1.34 -14.02
C THR A 37 4.36 0.42 -13.54
N PHE A 38 3.20 1.00 -13.22
CA PHE A 38 2.02 0.19 -12.90
C PHE A 38 1.65 -0.76 -14.05
N GLU A 39 1.72 -0.31 -15.30
CA GLU A 39 1.42 -1.15 -16.46
C GLU A 39 2.35 -2.38 -16.55
N GLN A 40 3.65 -2.22 -16.27
CA GLN A 40 4.59 -3.33 -16.26
C GLN A 40 4.22 -4.37 -15.19
N VAL A 41 3.90 -3.92 -13.98
CA VAL A 41 3.49 -4.80 -12.88
C VAL A 41 2.17 -5.51 -13.22
N ALA A 42 1.14 -4.76 -13.64
CA ALA A 42 -0.17 -5.32 -13.96
C ALA A 42 -0.12 -6.35 -15.10
N ARG A 43 0.74 -6.14 -16.11
CA ARG A 43 0.94 -7.11 -17.21
C ARG A 43 1.77 -8.32 -16.80
N ALA A 44 2.74 -8.15 -15.90
CA ALA A 44 3.58 -9.25 -15.43
C ALA A 44 2.83 -10.18 -14.47
N PHE A 45 1.86 -9.65 -13.71
CA PHE A 45 1.10 -10.37 -12.70
C PHE A 45 -0.41 -10.32 -12.95
N PRO A 46 -0.90 -10.82 -14.10
CA PRO A 46 -2.31 -10.68 -14.47
C PRO A 46 -3.26 -11.44 -13.54
N ASP A 47 -2.78 -12.52 -12.91
CA ASP A 47 -3.61 -13.39 -12.06
C ASP A 47 -3.52 -13.05 -10.56
N PHE A 48 -2.75 -12.03 -10.17
CA PHE A 48 -2.62 -11.59 -8.79
C PHE A 48 -3.56 -10.42 -8.50
N ALA A 49 -4.16 -10.38 -7.32
CA ALA A 49 -4.74 -9.14 -6.81
C ALA A 49 -3.62 -8.15 -6.45
N LEU A 50 -3.84 -6.86 -6.73
CA LEU A 50 -2.85 -5.81 -6.43
C LEU A 50 -3.41 -4.82 -5.41
N ASP A 51 -2.68 -4.62 -4.31
CA ASP A 51 -2.92 -3.55 -3.35
C ASP A 51 -2.08 -2.32 -3.72
N ILE A 52 -2.73 -1.20 -4.00
CA ILE A 52 -2.11 -0.05 -4.66
C ILE A 52 -2.32 1.21 -3.84
N GLU A 53 -1.25 1.72 -3.23
CA GLU A 53 -1.28 2.97 -2.51
C GLU A 53 -0.96 4.18 -3.40
N ILE A 54 -1.89 5.15 -3.46
CA ILE A 54 -1.62 6.48 -4.02
C ILE A 54 -0.92 7.32 -2.94
N LYS A 55 0.38 7.55 -3.17
CA LYS A 55 1.21 8.42 -2.32
C LYS A 55 1.06 9.88 -2.69
N ILE A 56 1.13 10.76 -1.68
CA ILE A 56 1.38 12.18 -1.90
C ILE A 56 2.88 12.41 -1.81
N PRO A 57 3.56 12.80 -2.90
CA PRO A 57 4.98 13.06 -2.85
C PRO A 57 5.28 14.36 -2.11
N GLU A 58 6.45 14.40 -1.48
CA GLU A 58 6.99 15.59 -0.84
C GLU A 58 8.32 15.95 -1.48
N THR A 59 8.59 17.24 -1.64
CA THR A 59 9.91 17.73 -2.05
C THR A 59 10.93 17.58 -0.92
N GLU A 60 12.22 17.71 -1.22
CA GLU A 60 13.27 17.72 -0.18
C GLU A 60 13.07 18.81 0.88
N SER A 61 12.39 19.91 0.54
CA SER A 61 12.04 20.98 1.47
C SER A 61 10.76 20.72 2.28
N GLY A 62 10.12 19.55 2.11
CA GLY A 62 8.88 19.17 2.77
C GLY A 62 7.62 19.80 2.15
N GLU A 63 7.68 20.26 0.89
CA GLU A 63 6.49 20.74 0.20
C GLU A 63 5.66 19.55 -0.28
N VAL A 64 4.42 19.46 0.20
CA VAL A 64 3.45 18.45 -0.19
C VAL A 64 2.93 18.75 -1.60
N LEU A 65 3.09 17.80 -2.51
CA LEU A 65 2.71 17.93 -3.92
C LEU A 65 1.35 17.28 -4.20
N LEU A 66 0.28 17.82 -3.63
CA LEU A 66 -1.07 17.26 -3.75
C LEU A 66 -1.52 17.13 -5.22
N ASP A 67 -1.26 18.13 -6.06
CA ASP A 67 -1.61 18.08 -7.49
C ASP A 67 -0.97 16.87 -8.21
N SER A 68 0.21 16.44 -7.77
CA SER A 68 0.86 15.24 -8.32
C SER A 68 0.12 13.97 -7.92
N ALA A 69 -0.41 13.89 -6.69
CA ALA A 69 -1.22 12.77 -6.23
C ALA A 69 -2.58 12.71 -6.95
N LEU A 70 -3.22 13.87 -7.18
CA LEU A 70 -4.46 13.95 -7.95
C LEU A 70 -4.24 13.52 -9.42
N ALA A 71 -3.12 13.95 -10.02
CA ALA A 71 -2.73 13.48 -11.35
C ALA A 71 -2.47 11.96 -11.38
N ALA A 72 -1.83 11.42 -10.35
CA ALA A 72 -1.60 9.99 -10.20
C ALA A 72 -2.91 9.20 -10.02
N ALA A 73 -3.85 9.70 -9.22
CA ALA A 73 -5.19 9.11 -9.06
C ALA A 73 -5.91 8.99 -10.41
N LYS A 74 -5.87 10.07 -11.21
CA LYS A 74 -6.47 10.09 -12.55
C LYS A 74 -5.82 9.10 -13.50
N GLU A 75 -4.49 9.06 -13.52
CA GLU A 75 -3.77 8.15 -14.39
C GLU A 75 -3.95 6.69 -13.98
N LEU A 76 -3.99 6.41 -12.67
CA LEU A 76 -4.27 5.07 -12.15
C LEU A 76 -5.68 4.60 -12.54
N ALA A 77 -6.70 5.45 -12.41
CA ALA A 77 -8.07 5.10 -12.84
C ALA A 77 -8.14 4.78 -14.35
N ARG A 78 -7.44 5.56 -15.17
CA ARG A 78 -7.32 5.30 -16.62
C ARG A 78 -6.66 3.95 -16.88
N LEU A 79 -5.52 3.68 -16.24
CA LEU A 79 -4.76 2.44 -16.43
C LEU A 79 -5.51 1.20 -15.93
N ILE A 80 -6.20 1.28 -14.79
CA ILE A 80 -7.04 0.19 -14.28
C ILE A 80 -8.11 -0.18 -15.31
N THR A 81 -8.76 0.83 -15.90
CA THR A 81 -9.78 0.62 -16.93
C THR A 81 -9.18 -0.01 -18.20
N GLU A 82 -8.07 0.54 -18.70
CA GLU A 82 -7.44 0.05 -19.94
C GLU A 82 -6.83 -1.35 -19.83
N LEU A 83 -6.38 -1.72 -18.63
CA LEU A 83 -5.76 -3.01 -18.35
C LEU A 83 -6.76 -4.05 -17.83
N ASP A 84 -8.05 -3.71 -17.76
CA ASP A 84 -9.14 -4.57 -17.27
C ASP A 84 -8.87 -5.10 -15.84
N ARG A 85 -8.50 -4.17 -14.94
CA ARG A 85 -8.05 -4.50 -13.57
C ARG A 85 -9.08 -4.21 -12.49
N THR A 86 -10.26 -3.69 -12.83
CA THR A 86 -11.29 -3.22 -11.87
C THR A 86 -11.58 -4.21 -10.75
N ASP A 87 -11.73 -5.50 -11.06
CA ASP A 87 -12.10 -6.55 -10.11
C ASP A 87 -10.90 -7.20 -9.38
N SER A 88 -9.69 -6.70 -9.61
CA SER A 88 -8.43 -7.34 -9.20
C SER A 88 -7.43 -6.37 -8.55
N VAL A 89 -7.94 -5.21 -8.10
CA VAL A 89 -7.16 -4.19 -7.41
C VAL A 89 -7.92 -3.66 -6.20
N VAL A 90 -7.16 -3.31 -5.17
CA VAL A 90 -7.62 -2.52 -4.04
C VAL A 90 -6.80 -1.24 -4.06
N VAL A 91 -7.47 -0.08 -4.08
CA VAL A 91 -6.78 1.21 -4.10
C VAL A 91 -6.89 1.90 -2.76
N VAL A 92 -5.74 2.34 -2.24
CA VAL A 92 -5.62 2.93 -0.91
C VAL A 92 -4.89 4.27 -0.96
N SER A 93 -5.16 5.13 0.00
CA SER A 93 -4.36 6.33 0.27
C SER A 93 -4.64 6.76 1.71
N PHE A 94 -3.64 7.32 2.39
CA PHE A 94 -3.89 7.97 3.69
C PHE A 94 -4.76 9.22 3.55
N ASN A 95 -4.84 9.84 2.37
CA ASN A 95 -5.57 11.08 2.16
C ASN A 95 -6.97 10.84 1.57
N ASP A 96 -8.00 11.24 2.33
CA ASP A 96 -9.40 11.06 1.95
C ASP A 96 -9.79 11.85 0.67
N ASP A 97 -9.21 13.03 0.44
CA ASP A 97 -9.52 13.84 -0.76
C ASP A 97 -8.96 13.20 -2.04
N VAL A 98 -7.76 12.61 -1.96
CA VAL A 98 -7.17 11.84 -3.07
C VAL A 98 -8.02 10.60 -3.39
N LEU A 99 -8.52 9.90 -2.38
CA LEU A 99 -9.43 8.77 -2.58
C LEU A 99 -10.76 9.24 -3.18
N ALA A 100 -11.32 10.35 -2.71
CA ALA A 100 -12.54 10.92 -3.27
C ALA A 100 -12.38 11.29 -4.75
N GLU A 101 -11.25 11.89 -5.14
CA GLU A 101 -10.94 12.17 -6.56
C GLU A 101 -10.86 10.88 -7.37
N PHE A 102 -10.06 9.90 -6.93
CA PHE A 102 -9.94 8.60 -7.61
C PHE A 102 -11.31 7.94 -7.84
N ARG A 103 -12.11 7.88 -6.77
CA ARG A 103 -13.47 7.33 -6.73
C ARG A 103 -14.47 8.06 -7.61
N SER A 104 -14.23 9.33 -7.94
CA SER A 104 -15.08 10.09 -8.88
C SER A 104 -14.83 9.70 -10.34
N LEU A 105 -13.65 9.13 -10.63
CA LEU A 105 -13.20 8.77 -11.97
C LEU A 105 -13.49 7.30 -12.29
N ILE A 106 -13.54 6.43 -11.28
CA ILE A 106 -13.85 5.01 -11.41
C ILE A 106 -14.70 4.54 -10.22
N ALA A 107 -15.93 4.09 -10.51
CA ALA A 107 -16.94 3.83 -9.47
C ALA A 107 -16.84 2.43 -8.84
N ASP A 108 -16.32 1.44 -9.58
CA ASP A 108 -16.48 0.03 -9.23
C ASP A 108 -15.20 -0.63 -8.65
N VAL A 109 -14.20 0.18 -8.28
CA VAL A 109 -12.95 -0.33 -7.67
C VAL A 109 -13.07 -0.38 -6.15
N ALA A 110 -12.67 -1.51 -5.57
CA ALA A 110 -12.52 -1.68 -4.13
C ALA A 110 -11.46 -0.73 -3.56
N THR A 111 -11.75 -0.12 -2.41
CA THR A 111 -10.82 0.75 -1.71
C THR A 111 -10.64 0.37 -0.24
N SER A 112 -9.65 0.97 0.39
CA SER A 112 -9.61 1.12 1.85
C SER A 112 -9.91 2.58 2.21
N PRO A 113 -10.45 2.84 3.42
CA PRO A 113 -10.75 4.21 3.83
C PRO A 113 -9.48 5.03 3.99
N GLY A 114 -9.59 6.34 3.73
CA GLY A 114 -8.56 7.31 4.10
C GLY A 114 -8.39 7.42 5.61
N GLN A 115 -7.30 8.04 6.04
CA GLN A 115 -6.93 8.07 7.46
C GLN A 115 -8.01 8.75 8.31
N THR A 116 -8.60 9.85 7.83
CA THR A 116 -9.63 10.58 8.58
C THR A 116 -10.89 9.74 8.71
N SER A 117 -11.30 9.10 7.63
CA SER A 117 -12.47 8.21 7.62
C SER A 117 -12.27 7.01 8.54
N LEU A 118 -11.11 6.36 8.50
CA LEU A 118 -10.81 5.22 9.37
C LEU A 118 -10.79 5.60 10.85
N VAL A 119 -10.18 6.73 11.19
CA VAL A 119 -10.17 7.25 12.57
C VAL A 119 -11.58 7.59 13.05
N ASN A 120 -12.41 8.21 12.21
CA ASN A 120 -13.80 8.52 12.55
C ASN A 120 -14.67 7.26 12.69
N TRP A 121 -14.44 6.25 11.86
CA TRP A 121 -15.07 4.93 12.03
C TRP A 121 -14.67 4.32 13.38
N TYR A 122 -13.39 4.36 13.72
CA TYR A 122 -12.85 3.80 14.96
C TYR A 122 -13.41 4.52 16.21
N LEU A 123 -13.36 5.85 16.25
CA LEU A 123 -13.71 6.64 17.44
C LEU A 123 -15.20 6.94 17.58
N ALA A 124 -15.91 7.14 16.46
CA ALA A 124 -17.27 7.69 16.46
C ALA A 124 -18.31 6.77 15.80
N GLY A 125 -17.89 5.63 15.25
CA GLY A 125 -18.80 4.74 14.54
C GLY A 125 -19.34 5.33 13.23
N ALA A 126 -18.60 6.25 12.63
CA ALA A 126 -18.98 6.84 11.34
C ALA A 126 -19.02 5.77 10.24
N ALA A 127 -20.00 5.88 9.34
CA ALA A 127 -20.07 5.03 8.16
C ALA A 127 -18.90 5.32 7.21
N LEU A 128 -18.35 4.27 6.62
CA LEU A 128 -17.34 4.36 5.56
C LEU A 128 -18.01 4.45 4.19
N ASP A 129 -17.21 4.73 3.15
CA ASP A 129 -17.69 4.67 1.77
C ASP A 129 -18.08 3.23 1.43
N PRO A 130 -19.18 2.96 0.69
CA PRO A 130 -19.56 1.59 0.32
C PRO A 130 -18.50 0.80 -0.47
N ARG A 131 -17.50 1.48 -1.04
CA ARG A 131 -16.37 0.86 -1.74
C ARG A 131 -15.22 0.47 -0.80
N ASP A 132 -15.24 0.98 0.43
CA ASP A 132 -14.30 0.58 1.47
C ASP A 132 -14.66 -0.80 1.96
N VAL A 133 -13.91 -1.80 1.50
CA VAL A 133 -14.14 -3.22 1.81
C VAL A 133 -13.04 -3.82 2.68
N ILE A 134 -11.89 -3.16 2.75
CA ILE A 134 -10.72 -3.57 3.53
C ILE A 134 -10.29 -2.40 4.43
N LEU A 135 -10.06 -2.67 5.71
CA LEU A 135 -9.46 -1.73 6.65
C LEU A 135 -7.97 -2.03 6.74
N GLN A 136 -7.14 -1.10 6.28
CA GLN A 136 -5.69 -1.22 6.40
C GLN A 136 -5.17 -0.38 7.56
N ALA A 137 -4.65 -1.02 8.59
CA ALA A 137 -4.23 -0.33 9.82
C ALA A 137 -2.98 -0.95 10.45
N PRO A 138 -2.19 -0.16 11.18
CA PRO A 138 -1.12 -0.70 11.99
C PRO A 138 -1.68 -1.28 13.30
N PRO A 139 -0.95 -2.18 13.98
CA PRO A 139 -1.29 -2.59 15.34
C PRO A 139 -1.33 -1.40 16.31
N ILE A 140 -0.40 -0.45 16.13
CA ILE A 140 -0.26 0.74 16.96
C ILE A 140 -0.35 1.98 16.07
N TYR A 141 -1.25 2.89 16.40
CA TYR A 141 -1.41 4.19 15.76
C TYR A 141 -1.31 5.30 16.81
N GLU A 142 -0.39 6.25 16.63
CA GLU A 142 -0.11 7.34 17.58
C GLU A 142 0.11 6.89 19.03
N GLY A 143 0.73 5.71 19.22
CA GLY A 143 1.01 5.13 20.54
C GLY A 143 -0.18 4.41 21.20
N ILE A 144 -1.30 4.26 20.48
CA ILE A 144 -2.49 3.54 20.92
C ILE A 144 -2.58 2.22 20.17
N GLU A 145 -2.83 1.12 20.89
CA GLU A 145 -3.20 -0.15 20.26
C GLU A 145 -4.60 -0.01 19.64
N VAL A 146 -4.68 -0.08 18.31
CA VAL A 146 -5.94 0.13 17.56
C VAL A 146 -6.53 -1.18 17.02
N LEU A 147 -5.75 -2.26 16.97
CA LEU A 147 -6.17 -3.58 16.50
C LEU A 147 -6.29 -4.60 17.64
N GLY A 148 -7.24 -4.35 18.54
CA GLY A 148 -7.69 -5.32 19.54
C GLY A 148 -8.79 -6.25 18.99
N LYS A 149 -9.11 -7.32 19.74
CA LYS A 149 -10.17 -8.27 19.36
C LYS A 149 -11.51 -7.57 19.08
N GLU A 150 -11.87 -6.56 19.86
CA GLU A 150 -13.11 -5.81 19.66
C GLU A 150 -13.14 -5.05 18.32
N THR A 151 -11.99 -4.52 17.88
CA THR A 151 -11.87 -3.85 16.57
C THR A 151 -12.09 -4.85 15.43
N PHE A 152 -11.44 -6.02 15.50
CA PHE A 152 -11.61 -7.08 14.50
C PHE A 152 -13.06 -7.59 14.47
N ASP A 153 -13.62 -7.94 15.63
CA ASP A 153 -14.99 -8.43 15.74
C ASP A 153 -15.99 -7.41 15.14
N ARG A 154 -15.79 -6.11 15.39
CA ARG A 154 -16.61 -5.05 14.83
C ARG A 154 -16.44 -4.92 13.32
N ALA A 155 -15.20 -4.91 12.82
CA ALA A 155 -14.93 -4.83 11.39
C ALA A 155 -15.62 -5.97 10.63
N HIS A 156 -15.48 -7.21 11.13
CA HIS A 156 -16.13 -8.38 10.54
C HIS A 156 -17.65 -8.34 10.65
N ALA A 157 -18.21 -7.86 11.76
CA ALA A 157 -19.66 -7.71 11.92
C ALA A 157 -20.25 -6.68 10.95
N GLU A 158 -19.46 -5.68 10.55
CA GLU A 158 -19.83 -4.66 9.56
C GLU A 158 -19.47 -5.09 8.11
N GLY A 159 -18.79 -6.24 7.94
CA GLY A 159 -18.51 -6.84 6.64
C GLY A 159 -17.17 -6.43 6.00
N TYR A 160 -16.25 -5.85 6.77
CA TYR A 160 -14.92 -5.48 6.29
C TYR A 160 -13.89 -6.57 6.58
N GLU A 161 -12.93 -6.74 5.67
CA GLU A 161 -11.66 -7.41 5.97
C GLU A 161 -10.70 -6.45 6.68
N VAL A 162 -9.73 -6.97 7.44
CA VAL A 162 -8.70 -6.17 8.10
C VAL A 162 -7.31 -6.65 7.69
N TRP A 163 -6.55 -5.79 7.01
CA TRP A 163 -5.17 -6.06 6.62
C TRP A 163 -4.20 -5.23 7.46
N VAL A 164 -3.17 -5.88 7.99
CA VAL A 164 -2.30 -5.29 9.00
C VAL A 164 -0.90 -5.05 8.45
N TRP A 165 -0.45 -3.79 8.50
CA TRP A 165 0.94 -3.42 8.20
C TRP A 165 1.71 -3.16 9.50
N MET A 166 2.94 -3.65 9.58
CA MET A 166 3.73 -3.56 10.82
C MET A 166 4.23 -2.14 11.07
N THR A 167 4.16 -1.70 12.33
CA THR A 167 4.68 -0.41 12.79
C THR A 167 6.20 -0.41 12.86
N GLU A 168 6.81 -1.55 13.21
CA GLU A 168 8.25 -1.66 13.41
C GLU A 168 8.79 -3.03 12.96
N SER A 169 10.09 -3.07 12.61
CA SER A 169 10.72 -4.30 12.13
C SER A 169 10.78 -5.43 13.18
N SER A 170 10.69 -5.10 14.47
CA SER A 170 10.64 -6.11 15.54
C SER A 170 9.34 -6.92 15.54
N GLN A 171 8.29 -6.41 14.87
CA GLN A 171 7.01 -7.10 14.69
C GLN A 171 7.01 -8.08 13.50
N GLU A 172 8.04 -8.07 12.65
CA GLU A 172 8.16 -8.94 11.48
C GLU A 172 8.62 -10.36 11.87
N THR A 173 7.83 -11.05 12.69
CA THR A 173 8.11 -12.39 13.22
C THR A 173 6.93 -13.33 13.06
N THR A 174 7.22 -14.63 12.88
CA THR A 174 6.20 -15.67 12.75
C THR A 174 5.27 -15.71 13.97
N GLU A 175 5.80 -15.51 15.17
CA GLU A 175 5.02 -15.47 16.40
C GLU A 175 4.04 -14.30 16.40
N TYR A 176 4.48 -13.10 16.00
CA TYR A 176 3.62 -11.92 15.98
C TYR A 176 2.55 -12.01 14.89
N PHE A 177 2.89 -12.54 13.72
CA PHE A 177 1.94 -12.78 12.64
C PHE A 177 0.85 -13.79 13.05
N ASN A 178 1.23 -14.90 13.68
CA ASN A 178 0.26 -15.87 14.19
C ASN A 178 -0.66 -15.26 15.26
N ASP A 179 -0.12 -14.40 16.12
CA ASP A 179 -0.92 -13.68 17.11
C ASP A 179 -1.96 -12.75 16.44
N LEU A 180 -1.56 -11.95 15.45
CA LEU A 180 -2.49 -11.10 14.68
C LEU A 180 -3.59 -11.91 13.97
N LEU A 181 -3.21 -13.01 13.30
CA LEU A 181 -4.16 -13.91 12.63
C LEU A 181 -5.14 -14.54 13.64
N SER A 182 -4.65 -14.92 14.83
CA SER A 182 -5.51 -15.48 15.88
C SER A 182 -6.49 -14.47 16.47
N ARG A 183 -6.15 -13.18 16.42
CA ARG A 183 -6.99 -12.06 16.87
C ARG A 183 -8.04 -11.64 15.83
N GLY A 184 -7.82 -11.97 14.56
CA GLY A 184 -8.78 -11.72 13.48
C GLY A 184 -8.24 -10.95 12.27
N ALA A 185 -6.92 -10.82 12.10
CA ALA A 185 -6.37 -10.27 10.87
C ALA A 185 -6.70 -11.18 9.67
N ASP A 186 -7.16 -10.59 8.57
CA ASP A 186 -7.47 -11.30 7.31
C ASP A 186 -6.28 -11.24 6.33
N GLY A 187 -5.47 -10.18 6.42
CA GLY A 187 -4.28 -9.98 5.61
C GLY A 187 -3.12 -9.42 6.42
N LEU A 188 -1.89 -9.75 6.01
CA LEU A 188 -0.66 -9.22 6.59
C LEU A 188 0.18 -8.57 5.49
N LEU A 189 0.48 -7.28 5.65
CA LEU A 189 1.34 -6.49 4.78
C LEU A 189 2.75 -6.50 5.36
N VAL A 190 3.53 -7.52 4.99
CA VAL A 190 4.84 -7.83 5.60
C VAL A 190 6.01 -7.39 4.73
N ALA A 191 7.09 -6.94 5.36
CA ALA A 191 8.34 -6.65 4.67
C ALA A 191 9.26 -7.87 4.54
N ALA A 192 9.08 -8.90 5.40
CA ALA A 192 9.93 -10.09 5.44
C ALA A 192 9.13 -11.39 5.21
N ILE A 193 9.00 -11.80 3.94
CA ILE A 193 8.22 -12.99 3.53
C ILE A 193 8.73 -14.29 4.18
N THR A 194 10.03 -14.38 4.50
CA THR A 194 10.60 -15.56 5.19
C THR A 194 10.13 -15.73 6.63
N ALA A 195 9.47 -14.73 7.22
CA ALA A 195 8.90 -14.79 8.56
C ALA A 195 7.42 -15.19 8.56
N ILE A 196 6.80 -15.39 7.40
CA ILE A 196 5.40 -15.84 7.31
C ILE A 196 5.31 -17.33 7.71
N PRO A 197 4.33 -17.73 8.57
CA PRO A 197 4.12 -19.12 9.01
C PRO A 197 3.86 -20.14 7.90
#